data_AF-A0A7K7B5H5-F1
#
_entry.id   AF-A0A7K7B5H5-F1
#
_cell.length_a   1.000
_cell.length_b   1.000
_cell.length_c   1.000
_cell.angle_alpha   90.00
_cell.angle_beta   90.00
_cell.angle_gamma   90.00
#
_symmetry.space_group_name_H-M   'P 1'
#
loop_
_entity.id
_entity.type
_entity.pdbx_description
1 polymer ?
#
loop_
_entity_poly.entity_id
_entity_poly.type
_entity_poly.pdbx_seq_one_letter_code
_entity_poly.pdbx_strand_id
1 'polypeptide(L)'
;QGYEGLVEGGENIKQANWLSVSNIIQLGGTIIGSARCKAFTTRQGRLRAARNLVQHGITNLCVIGGDGSLTGADIFRSEWGGLLEELVKDGQISEAVAREYCHLNIVGLVGSIDNDFCGTDMTIGTDSALHRIMEVIDAITTTAQSHQRTFVLEVMGRHCGYLALVSGLASGADWLFIPESPPEDGWEDRMCERLGE
;
A
#
# COMPACT_ATOMS: atom_id res chain seq x y z
N GLN A 1 2.37 5.39 12.32
CA GLN A 1 2.51 6.35 11.19
C GLN A 1 3.56 5.86 10.19
N GLY A 2 3.51 4.59 9.75
CA GLY A 2 4.48 4.03 8.79
C GLY A 2 5.96 4.38 9.07
N TYR A 3 6.70 4.70 8.01
CA TYR A 3 8.12 5.10 8.09
C TYR A 3 8.37 6.42 8.83
N GLU A 4 7.40 7.33 8.86
CA GLU A 4 7.54 8.58 9.61
C GLU A 4 7.73 8.29 11.09
N GLY A 5 6.97 7.35 11.64
CA GLY A 5 7.15 6.90 13.01
C GLY A 5 8.53 6.29 13.29
N LEU A 6 9.11 5.60 12.30
CA LEU A 6 10.49 5.09 12.41
C LEU A 6 11.53 6.22 12.44
N VAL A 7 11.35 7.26 11.63
CA VAL A 7 12.27 8.42 11.58
C VAL A 7 12.16 9.30 12.84
N GLU A 8 10.95 9.48 13.35
CA GLU A 8 10.70 10.25 14.57
C GLU A 8 11.15 9.50 15.83
N GLY A 9 10.91 8.19 15.89
CA GLY A 9 11.24 7.38 17.06
C GLY A 9 10.41 7.77 18.30
N GLY A 10 10.98 7.56 19.49
CA GLY A 10 10.33 7.85 20.77
C GLY A 10 8.99 7.12 20.92
N GLU A 11 7.94 7.85 21.24
CA GLU A 11 6.58 7.31 21.40
C GLU A 11 5.98 6.72 20.12
N ASN A 12 6.62 6.85 18.96
CA ASN A 12 6.13 6.18 17.76
C ASN A 12 6.52 4.69 17.68
N ILE A 13 7.49 4.25 18.50
CA ILE A 13 7.90 2.84 18.60
C ILE A 13 7.46 2.35 19.98
N LYS A 14 6.38 1.54 20.01
CA LYS A 14 5.80 1.02 21.26
C LYS A 14 5.74 -0.49 21.25
N GLN A 15 6.02 -1.09 22.40
CA GLN A 15 5.82 -2.52 22.60
C GLN A 15 4.32 -2.84 22.58
N ALA A 16 3.92 -3.71 21.66
CA ALA A 16 2.57 -4.25 21.59
C ALA A 16 2.39 -5.38 22.62
N ASN A 17 1.17 -5.54 23.11
CA ASN A 17 0.76 -6.65 23.98
C ASN A 17 -0.48 -7.35 23.40
N TRP A 18 -0.92 -8.45 24.03
CA TRP A 18 -2.08 -9.21 23.55
C TRP A 18 -3.34 -8.35 23.38
N LEU A 19 -3.58 -7.43 24.32
CA LEU A 19 -4.76 -6.57 24.31
C LEU A 19 -4.69 -5.47 23.24
N SER A 20 -3.49 -5.08 22.81
CA SER A 20 -3.28 -4.01 21.82
C SER A 20 -3.83 -4.35 20.43
N VAL A 21 -4.08 -5.64 20.16
CA VAL A 21 -4.64 -6.14 18.90
C VAL A 21 -6.03 -6.77 19.07
N SER A 22 -6.66 -6.62 20.24
CA SER A 22 -8.01 -7.11 20.48
C SER A 22 -9.05 -6.22 19.79
N ASN A 23 -10.10 -6.81 19.24
CA ASN A 23 -11.23 -6.11 18.59
C ASN A 23 -10.84 -5.18 17.42
N ILE A 24 -9.75 -5.45 16.72
CA ILE A 24 -9.35 -4.67 15.53
C ILE A 24 -9.63 -5.37 14.20
N ILE A 25 -9.95 -6.67 14.21
CA ILE A 25 -10.05 -7.49 12.98
C ILE A 25 -11.17 -7.03 12.04
N GLN A 26 -12.25 -6.48 12.59
CA GLN A 26 -13.42 -5.98 11.86
C GLN A 26 -13.30 -4.50 11.47
N LEU A 27 -12.22 -3.82 11.87
CA LEU A 27 -12.02 -2.41 11.59
C LEU A 27 -11.26 -2.23 10.28
N GLY A 28 -11.74 -1.34 9.41
CA GLY A 28 -11.03 -0.96 8.20
C GLY A 28 -9.84 -0.05 8.50
N GLY A 29 -8.88 -0.02 7.58
CA GLY A 29 -7.68 0.84 7.66
C GLY A 29 -6.61 0.30 8.61
N THR A 30 -5.78 1.20 9.14
CA THR A 30 -4.62 0.83 9.97
C THR A 30 -4.70 1.49 11.35
N ILE A 31 -4.83 0.70 12.41
CA ILE A 31 -4.87 1.18 13.80
C ILE A 31 -3.59 1.92 14.20
N ILE A 32 -2.45 1.45 13.70
CA ILE A 32 -1.13 2.06 13.95
C ILE A 32 -0.82 3.25 13.03
N GLY A 33 -1.73 3.58 12.11
CA GLY A 33 -1.61 4.67 11.15
C GLY A 33 -0.58 4.42 10.03
N SER A 34 -0.88 4.99 8.87
CA SER A 34 -0.02 5.00 7.69
C SER A 34 0.21 6.44 7.24
N ALA A 35 1.45 6.77 6.86
CA ALA A 35 1.83 8.10 6.42
C ALA A 35 2.85 8.03 5.28
N ARG A 36 2.72 8.94 4.30
CA ARG A 36 3.74 9.13 3.27
C ARG A 36 4.95 9.81 3.91
N CYS A 37 6.11 9.17 3.87
CA CYS A 37 7.31 9.70 4.52
C CYS A 37 8.35 10.16 3.49
N LYS A 38 8.45 11.48 3.26
CA LYS A 38 9.53 12.06 2.42
C LYS A 38 10.89 11.95 3.09
N ALA A 39 10.95 12.01 4.42
CA ALA A 39 12.23 11.92 5.13
C ALA A 39 12.93 10.58 4.86
N PHE A 40 12.18 9.49 4.81
CA PHE A 40 12.71 8.14 4.59
C PHE A 40 13.26 7.89 3.18
N THR A 41 12.91 8.74 2.19
CA THR A 41 13.55 8.67 0.87
C THR A 41 14.99 9.20 0.88
N THR A 42 15.35 9.96 1.90
CA THR A 42 16.71 10.49 2.09
C THR A 42 17.55 9.58 2.98
N ARG A 43 18.86 9.55 2.75
CA ARG A 43 19.80 8.78 3.59
C ARG A 43 19.78 9.26 5.04
N GLN A 44 19.66 10.56 5.28
CA GLN A 44 19.56 11.14 6.63
C GLN A 44 18.33 10.65 7.40
N GLY A 45 17.17 10.55 6.74
CA GLY A 45 15.98 9.97 7.36
C GLY A 45 16.15 8.49 7.67
N ARG A 46 16.75 7.71 6.75
CA ARG A 46 17.06 6.29 7.00
C ARG A 46 18.06 6.11 8.13
N LEU A 47 19.07 6.97 8.25
CA LEU A 47 20.05 6.95 9.33
C LEU A 47 19.38 7.17 10.70
N ARG A 48 18.46 8.14 10.78
CA ARG A 48 17.63 8.35 11.98
C ARG A 48 16.75 7.13 12.30
N ALA A 49 16.13 6.54 11.29
CA ALA A 49 15.31 5.33 11.48
C ALA A 49 16.14 4.14 11.97
N ALA A 50 17.33 3.92 11.41
CA ALA A 50 18.24 2.86 11.84
C ALA A 50 18.67 3.05 13.29
N ARG A 51 19.03 4.28 13.67
CA ARG A 51 19.35 4.63 15.07
C ARG A 51 18.20 4.26 16.00
N ASN A 52 16.97 4.67 15.67
CA ASN A 52 15.82 4.44 16.52
C ASN A 52 15.51 2.95 16.67
N LEU A 53 15.64 2.14 15.61
CA LEU A 53 15.46 0.69 15.67
C LEU A 53 16.52 0.03 16.56
N VAL A 54 17.80 0.37 16.38
CA VAL A 54 18.91 -0.17 17.16
C VAL A 54 18.78 0.19 18.64
N GLN A 55 18.34 1.40 18.97
CA GLN A 55 18.09 1.82 20.35
C GLN A 55 17.02 0.98 21.06
N HIS A 56 16.10 0.38 20.31
CA HIS A 56 15.07 -0.51 20.83
C HIS A 56 15.42 -2.00 20.66
N GLY A 57 16.62 -2.32 20.16
CA GLY A 57 17.05 -3.69 19.89
C GLY A 57 16.24 -4.38 18.78
N ILE A 58 15.70 -3.62 17.83
CA ILE A 58 14.84 -4.13 16.76
C ILE A 58 15.66 -4.33 15.48
N THR A 59 15.84 -5.58 15.07
CA THR A 59 16.44 -5.98 13.77
C THR A 59 15.53 -6.84 12.92
N ASN A 60 14.30 -7.09 13.36
CA ASN A 60 13.30 -7.82 12.62
C ASN A 60 12.14 -6.88 12.33
N LEU A 61 11.92 -6.56 11.06
CA LEU A 61 10.94 -5.61 10.61
C LEU A 61 9.91 -6.29 9.71
N CYS A 62 8.64 -6.18 10.08
CA CYS A 62 7.52 -6.54 9.21
C CYS A 62 6.92 -5.26 8.63
N VAL A 63 6.90 -5.13 7.30
CA VAL A 63 6.37 -3.96 6.59
C VAL A 63 5.11 -4.38 5.85
N ILE A 64 3.99 -3.73 6.16
CA ILE A 64 2.70 -3.93 5.47
C ILE A 64 2.39 -2.70 4.64
N GLY A 65 2.28 -2.85 3.33
CA GLY A 65 1.96 -1.74 2.43
C GLY A 65 2.04 -2.11 0.95
N GLY A 66 1.97 -1.12 0.08
CA GLY A 66 2.11 -1.30 -1.37
C GLY A 66 3.56 -1.30 -1.85
N ASP A 67 3.72 -1.30 -3.17
CA ASP A 67 5.00 -1.37 -3.87
C ASP A 67 6.06 -0.38 -3.34
N GLY A 68 5.71 0.91 -3.24
CA GLY A 68 6.64 1.93 -2.77
C GLY A 68 7.13 1.71 -1.33
N SER A 69 6.31 1.11 -0.45
CA SER A 69 6.73 0.77 0.91
C SER A 69 7.72 -0.39 0.90
N LEU A 70 7.43 -1.44 0.14
CA LEU A 70 8.29 -2.63 0.07
C LEU A 70 9.63 -2.33 -0.60
N THR A 71 9.63 -1.50 -1.66
CA THR A 71 10.84 -0.97 -2.28
C THR A 71 11.67 -0.16 -1.28
N GLY A 72 11.02 0.70 -0.47
CA GLY A 72 11.70 1.45 0.59
C GLY A 72 12.33 0.55 1.65
N ALA A 73 11.67 -0.57 1.98
CA ALA A 73 12.20 -1.56 2.91
C ALA A 73 13.44 -2.28 2.35
N ASP A 74 13.41 -2.67 1.07
CA ASP A 74 14.53 -3.35 0.41
C ASP A 74 15.78 -2.48 0.32
N ILE A 75 15.61 -1.21 -0.07
CA ILE A 75 16.69 -0.21 -0.06
C ILE A 75 17.26 -0.05 1.36
N PHE A 76 16.39 0.04 2.36
CA PHE A 76 16.81 0.21 3.75
C PHE A 76 17.62 -0.99 4.28
N ARG A 77 17.23 -2.22 3.92
CA ARG A 77 17.99 -3.44 4.24
C ARG A 77 19.35 -3.44 3.54
N SER A 78 19.38 -3.10 2.27
CA SER A 78 20.61 -3.07 1.48
C SER A 78 21.61 -2.03 1.99
N GLU A 79 21.12 -0.88 2.45
CA GLU A 79 21.96 0.19 3.02
C GLU A 79 22.32 -0.03 4.50
N TRP A 80 21.73 -1.02 5.18
CA TRP A 80 21.80 -1.17 6.63
C TRP A 80 23.22 -1.13 7.21
N GLY A 81 24.15 -1.91 6.65
CA GLY A 81 25.54 -1.95 7.12
C GLY A 81 26.22 -0.59 7.06
N GLY A 82 26.07 0.13 5.94
CA GLY A 82 26.64 1.46 5.76
C GLY A 82 25.99 2.52 6.65
N LEU A 83 24.71 2.35 7.03
CA LEU A 83 24.06 3.24 7.99
C LEU A 83 24.63 3.04 9.40
N LEU A 84 24.90 1.80 9.80
CA LEU A 84 25.50 1.50 11.10
C LEU A 84 26.94 2.02 11.20
N GLU A 85 27.75 1.88 10.15
CA GLU A 85 29.10 2.43 10.10
C GLU A 85 29.11 3.96 10.29
N GLU A 86 28.18 4.65 9.62
CA GLU A 86 28.01 6.10 9.74
C GLU A 86 27.57 6.49 11.15
N LEU A 87 26.63 5.75 11.76
CA LEU A 87 26.18 5.98 13.13
C LEU A 87 27.29 5.75 14.19
N VAL A 88 28.18 4.78 13.97
CA VAL A 88 29.36 4.56 14.82
C VAL A 88 30.33 5.72 14.69
N LYS A 89 30.61 6.16 13.45
CA LYS A 89 31.52 7.27 13.18
C LYS A 89 31.04 8.58 13.81
N ASP A 90 29.73 8.81 13.81
CA ASP A 90 29.10 9.98 14.44
C ASP A 90 28.97 9.84 15.97
N GLY A 91 29.41 8.71 16.55
CA GLY A 91 29.35 8.45 17.99
C GLY A 91 27.93 8.25 18.53
N GLN A 92 26.95 7.98 17.66
CA GLN A 92 25.54 7.80 18.06
C GLN A 92 25.26 6.39 18.60
N ILE A 93 26.04 5.40 18.17
CA ILE A 93 26.00 4.01 18.65
C ILE A 93 27.43 3.51 18.89
N SER A 94 27.59 2.50 19.75
CA SER A 94 28.89 1.87 19.98
C SER A 94 29.17 0.77 18.94
N GLU A 95 30.45 0.45 18.70
CA GLU A 95 30.85 -0.65 17.82
C GLU A 95 30.26 -2.00 18.24
N ALA A 96 30.13 -2.23 19.55
CA ALA A 96 29.54 -3.46 20.08
C ALA A 96 28.07 -3.60 19.66
N VAL A 97 27.29 -2.52 19.79
CA VAL A 97 25.89 -2.46 19.37
C VAL A 97 25.77 -2.62 17.85
N ALA A 98 26.64 -1.98 17.07
CA ALA A 98 26.64 -2.13 15.61
C ALA A 98 26.91 -3.58 15.18
N ARG A 99 27.77 -4.32 15.89
CA ARG A 99 28.03 -5.75 15.63
C ARG A 99 26.87 -6.64 16.05
N GLU A 100 26.25 -6.37 17.20
CA GLU A 100 25.10 -7.12 17.70
C GLU A 100 23.91 -7.03 16.73
N TYR A 101 23.65 -5.83 16.21
CA TYR A 101 22.51 -5.55 15.32
C TYR A 101 22.91 -5.41 13.84
N CYS A 102 24.01 -6.05 13.43
CA CYS A 102 24.60 -5.90 12.10
C CYS A 102 23.71 -6.35 10.92
N HIS A 103 22.67 -7.13 11.18
CA HIS A 103 21.78 -7.65 10.15
C HIS A 103 20.34 -7.22 10.39
N LEU A 104 19.70 -6.71 9.34
CA LEU A 104 18.28 -6.37 9.32
C LEU A 104 17.50 -7.44 8.54
N ASN A 105 16.62 -8.14 9.26
CA ASN A 105 15.64 -9.05 8.68
C ASN A 105 14.37 -8.28 8.34
N ILE A 106 13.93 -8.38 7.08
CA ILE A 106 12.68 -7.76 6.64
C ILE A 106 11.75 -8.81 6.06
N VAL A 107 10.47 -8.72 6.43
CA VAL A 107 9.37 -9.42 5.77
C VAL A 107 8.37 -8.38 5.27
N GLY A 108 7.95 -8.52 4.02
CA GLY A 108 6.96 -7.66 3.38
C GLY A 108 5.61 -8.36 3.26
N LEU A 109 4.53 -7.64 3.56
CA LEU A 109 3.15 -8.04 3.27
C LEU A 109 2.52 -6.99 2.37
N VAL A 110 1.89 -7.43 1.29
CA VAL A 110 1.30 -6.50 0.31
C VAL A 110 -0.10 -6.10 0.74
N GLY A 111 -0.23 -4.86 1.20
CA GLY A 111 -1.50 -4.21 1.51
C GLY A 111 -1.79 -3.11 0.50
N SER A 112 -2.68 -3.38 -0.44
CA SER A 112 -3.10 -2.48 -1.52
C SER A 112 -4.52 -2.84 -1.94
N ILE A 113 -5.30 -1.84 -2.36
CA ILE A 113 -6.59 -2.10 -3.01
C ILE A 113 -6.41 -2.35 -4.50
N ASP A 114 -5.33 -1.82 -5.09
CA ASP A 114 -5.14 -1.72 -6.53
C ASP A 114 -4.76 -3.07 -7.18
N ASN A 115 -4.31 -4.06 -6.40
CA ASN A 115 -3.75 -5.34 -6.86
C ASN A 115 -2.55 -5.15 -7.82
N ASP A 116 -1.70 -4.18 -7.51
CA ASP A 116 -0.64 -3.67 -8.39
C ASP A 116 0.75 -4.25 -8.11
N PHE A 117 0.87 -5.31 -7.29
CA PHE A 117 2.17 -5.88 -6.92
C PHE A 117 2.46 -7.19 -7.64
N CYS A 118 3.49 -7.18 -8.47
CA CYS A 118 3.96 -8.39 -9.16
C CYS A 118 4.51 -9.41 -8.15
N GLY A 119 4.08 -10.66 -8.25
CA GLY A 119 4.53 -11.77 -7.38
C GLY A 119 3.52 -12.21 -6.32
N THR A 120 2.37 -11.53 -6.22
CA THR A 120 1.18 -12.04 -5.53
C THR A 120 0.00 -12.03 -6.49
N ASP A 121 -0.87 -13.04 -6.40
CA ASP A 121 -2.09 -13.08 -7.21
C ASP A 121 -3.14 -12.10 -6.68
N MET A 122 -3.12 -11.85 -5.36
CA MET A 122 -4.08 -10.98 -4.66
C MET A 122 -3.38 -10.16 -3.58
N THR A 123 -3.75 -8.88 -3.46
CA THR A 123 -3.31 -8.00 -2.38
C THR A 123 -4.35 -7.85 -1.28
N ILE A 124 -3.89 -7.61 -0.04
CA ILE A 124 -4.77 -7.39 1.11
C ILE A 124 -5.51 -6.07 0.92
N GLY A 125 -6.83 -6.14 0.77
CA GLY A 125 -7.72 -4.98 0.62
C GLY A 125 -8.46 -4.94 -0.72
N THR A 126 -7.99 -5.64 -1.75
CA THR A 126 -8.62 -5.65 -3.09
C THR A 126 -10.07 -6.12 -3.06
N ASP A 127 -10.34 -7.26 -2.42
CA ASP A 127 -11.70 -7.81 -2.33
C ASP A 127 -12.65 -6.87 -1.55
N SER A 128 -12.17 -6.28 -0.46
CA SER A 128 -12.94 -5.29 0.30
C SER A 128 -13.26 -4.04 -0.52
N ALA A 129 -12.31 -3.57 -1.35
CA ALA A 129 -12.53 -2.45 -2.26
C ALA A 129 -13.52 -2.80 -3.37
N LEU A 130 -13.39 -3.99 -3.98
CA LEU A 130 -14.33 -4.51 -4.97
C LEU A 130 -15.75 -4.58 -4.40
N HIS A 131 -15.89 -5.07 -3.17
CA HIS A 131 -17.19 -5.12 -2.50
C HIS A 131 -17.81 -3.72 -2.35
N ARG A 132 -17.02 -2.69 -2.01
CA ARG A 132 -17.52 -1.31 -1.97
C ARG A 132 -17.95 -0.80 -3.35
N ILE A 133 -17.21 -1.14 -4.41
CA ILE A 133 -17.56 -0.76 -5.79
C ILE A 133 -18.89 -1.42 -6.17
N MET A 134 -19.05 -2.71 -5.89
CA MET A 134 -20.28 -3.45 -6.19
C MET A 134 -21.49 -2.91 -5.45
N GLU A 135 -21.37 -2.59 -4.15
CA GLU A 135 -22.47 -1.96 -3.41
C GLU A 135 -22.95 -0.65 -4.05
N VAL A 136 -22.01 0.17 -4.56
CA VAL A 136 -22.34 1.43 -5.24
C VAL A 136 -23.02 1.17 -6.58
N ILE A 137 -22.51 0.21 -7.36
CA ILE A 137 -23.12 -0.20 -8.63
C ILE A 137 -24.55 -0.69 -8.41
N ASP A 138 -24.76 -1.59 -7.44
CA ASP A 138 -26.08 -2.15 -7.14
C ASP A 138 -27.06 -1.06 -6.70
N ALA A 139 -26.60 -0.12 -5.87
CA ALA A 139 -27.42 1.01 -5.43
C ALA A 139 -27.86 1.90 -6.60
N ILE A 140 -26.96 2.18 -7.56
CA ILE A 140 -27.24 3.06 -8.70
C ILE A 140 -28.08 2.36 -9.77
N THR A 141 -27.90 1.05 -9.97
CA THR A 141 -28.53 0.28 -11.05
C THR A 141 -30.06 0.40 -11.03
N THR A 142 -30.68 0.35 -9.85
CA THR A 142 -32.13 0.51 -9.70
C THR A 142 -32.65 1.85 -10.23
N THR A 143 -31.88 2.92 -10.05
CA THR A 143 -32.20 4.26 -10.54
C THR A 143 -31.93 4.42 -12.04
N ALA A 144 -30.89 3.74 -12.55
CA ALA A 144 -30.54 3.74 -13.97
C ALA A 144 -31.66 3.11 -14.81
N GLN A 145 -32.17 1.96 -14.38
CA GLN A 145 -33.26 1.24 -15.06
C GLN A 145 -34.57 2.04 -15.05
N SER A 146 -34.88 2.73 -13.94
CA SER A 146 -36.14 3.47 -13.80
C SER A 146 -36.24 4.71 -14.72
N HIS A 147 -35.10 5.30 -15.07
CA HIS A 147 -35.04 6.55 -15.84
C HIS A 147 -34.26 6.45 -17.16
N GLN A 148 -33.89 5.25 -17.58
CA GLN A 148 -33.07 5.00 -18.77
C GLN A 148 -31.82 5.90 -18.81
N ARG A 149 -31.06 5.92 -17.72
CA ARG A 149 -29.84 6.73 -17.60
C ARG A 149 -28.60 5.89 -17.81
N THR A 150 -27.64 6.44 -18.54
CA THR A 150 -26.27 5.94 -18.58
C THR A 150 -25.47 6.54 -17.42
N PHE A 151 -24.72 5.69 -16.72
CA PHE A 151 -23.80 6.11 -15.66
C PHE A 151 -22.37 5.80 -16.06
N VAL A 152 -21.46 6.74 -15.79
CA VAL A 152 -20.02 6.53 -15.89
C VAL A 152 -19.48 6.50 -14.47
N LEU A 153 -18.85 5.39 -14.08
CA LEU A 153 -18.29 5.19 -12.74
C LEU A 153 -16.76 5.17 -12.82
N GLU A 154 -16.13 6.17 -12.20
CA GLU A 154 -14.68 6.22 -12.03
C GLU A 154 -14.30 5.41 -10.77
N VAL A 155 -13.44 4.41 -10.95
CA VAL A 155 -12.94 3.56 -9.85
C VAL A 155 -11.46 3.81 -9.58
N MET A 156 -11.01 3.44 -8.38
CA MET A 156 -9.58 3.45 -8.04
C MET A 156 -8.79 2.37 -8.80
N GLY A 157 -7.48 2.36 -8.64
CA GLY A 157 -6.56 1.49 -9.38
C GLY A 157 -5.26 2.17 -9.76
N ARG A 158 -5.22 3.51 -9.77
CA ARG A 158 -4.08 4.34 -10.19
C ARG A 158 -3.54 3.96 -11.58
N HIS A 159 -2.58 3.05 -11.64
CA HIS A 159 -1.94 2.56 -12.87
C HIS A 159 -2.32 1.10 -13.18
N CYS A 160 -3.15 0.48 -12.34
CA CYS A 160 -3.65 -0.86 -12.50
C CYS A 160 -5.17 -0.84 -12.73
N GLY A 161 -5.62 -1.54 -13.75
CA GLY A 161 -7.01 -1.69 -14.15
C GLY A 161 -7.73 -2.86 -13.47
N TYR A 162 -7.10 -3.58 -12.55
CA TYR A 162 -7.67 -4.80 -11.95
C TYR A 162 -9.05 -4.56 -11.33
N LEU A 163 -9.19 -3.52 -10.51
CA LEU A 163 -10.48 -3.17 -9.90
C LEU A 163 -11.54 -2.85 -10.95
N ALA A 164 -11.21 -2.06 -11.96
CA ALA A 164 -12.13 -1.70 -13.05
C ALA A 164 -12.55 -2.92 -13.87
N LEU A 165 -11.61 -3.79 -14.23
CA LEU A 165 -11.85 -5.00 -15.00
C LEU A 165 -12.77 -5.98 -14.24
N VAL A 166 -12.43 -6.29 -12.98
CA VAL A 166 -13.20 -7.25 -12.18
C VAL A 166 -14.57 -6.69 -11.83
N SER A 167 -14.66 -5.39 -11.54
CA SER A 167 -15.94 -4.72 -11.28
C SER A 167 -16.82 -4.73 -12.53
N GLY A 168 -16.27 -4.39 -13.70
CA GLY A 168 -17.00 -4.42 -14.97
C GLY A 168 -17.47 -5.83 -15.33
N LEU A 169 -16.65 -6.85 -15.08
CA LEU A 169 -17.05 -8.25 -15.27
C LEU A 169 -18.17 -8.68 -14.31
N ALA A 170 -18.08 -8.29 -13.03
CA ALA A 170 -19.06 -8.66 -12.01
C ALA A 170 -20.40 -7.95 -12.19
N SER A 171 -20.39 -6.68 -12.62
CA SER A 171 -21.61 -5.90 -12.86
C SER A 171 -22.21 -6.08 -14.25
N GLY A 172 -21.46 -6.67 -15.19
CA GLY A 172 -21.86 -6.75 -16.58
C GLY A 172 -21.85 -5.38 -17.28
N ALA A 173 -20.84 -4.55 -17.01
CA ALA A 173 -20.72 -3.22 -17.58
C ALA A 173 -20.68 -3.24 -19.12
N ASP A 174 -21.37 -2.29 -19.76
CA ASP A 174 -21.43 -2.17 -21.22
C ASP A 174 -20.08 -1.78 -21.84
N TRP A 175 -19.31 -0.97 -21.11
CA TRP A 175 -17.99 -0.51 -21.53
C TRP A 175 -17.05 -0.37 -20.33
N LEU A 176 -15.75 -0.54 -20.57
CA LEU A 176 -14.72 -0.45 -19.53
C LEU A 176 -13.46 0.21 -20.11
N PHE A 177 -12.79 1.03 -19.30
CA PHE A 177 -11.48 1.60 -19.62
C PHE A 177 -10.45 1.12 -18.60
N ILE A 178 -9.36 0.52 -19.08
CA ILE A 178 -8.22 0.11 -18.25
C ILE A 178 -6.90 0.59 -18.87
N PRO A 179 -5.92 0.98 -18.04
CA PRO A 179 -4.63 1.45 -18.53
C PRO A 179 -3.81 0.35 -19.23
N GLU A 180 -4.00 -0.92 -18.88
CA GLU A 180 -3.29 -2.05 -19.48
C GLU A 180 -3.76 -2.37 -20.90
N SER A 181 -4.98 -1.96 -21.26
CA SER A 181 -5.54 -2.11 -22.60
C SER A 181 -6.26 -0.82 -23.01
N PRO A 182 -5.50 0.23 -23.39
CA PRO A 182 -6.08 1.49 -23.85
C PRO A 182 -7.04 1.29 -25.02
N PRO A 183 -8.08 2.11 -25.15
CA PRO A 183 -9.00 2.02 -26.28
C PRO A 183 -8.27 2.34 -27.60
N GLU A 184 -8.62 1.60 -28.65
CA GLU A 184 -8.16 1.87 -30.02
C GLU A 184 -8.86 3.11 -30.60
N ASP A 185 -8.27 3.71 -31.63
CA ASP A 185 -8.89 4.83 -32.36
C ASP A 185 -10.30 4.44 -32.86
N GLY A 186 -11.26 5.35 -32.71
CA GLY A 186 -12.67 5.09 -33.06
C GLY A 186 -13.45 4.32 -31.99
N TRP A 187 -12.93 4.21 -30.76
CA TRP A 187 -13.68 3.66 -29.63
C TRP A 187 -14.94 4.49 -29.32
N GLU A 188 -14.94 5.78 -29.64
CA GLU A 188 -16.06 6.68 -29.41
C GLU A 188 -17.30 6.18 -30.18
N ASP A 189 -17.12 5.88 -31.47
CA ASP A 189 -18.19 5.42 -32.35
C ASP A 189 -18.65 4.01 -31.94
N ARG A 190 -17.71 3.10 -31.65
CA ARG A 190 -18.02 1.73 -31.20
C ARG A 190 -18.78 1.69 -29.88
N MET A 191 -18.41 2.57 -28.95
CA MET A 191 -19.11 2.71 -27.68
C MET A 191 -20.53 3.25 -27.91
N CYS A 192 -20.68 4.28 -28.75
CA CYS A 192 -22.00 4.82 -29.09
C CYS A 192 -22.89 3.79 -29.79
N GLU A 193 -22.33 2.97 -30.70
CA GLU A 193 -23.04 1.90 -31.38
C GLU A 193 -23.55 0.86 -30.38
N ARG A 194 -22.68 0.38 -29.49
CA ARG A 194 -23.04 -0.62 -28.48
C ARG A 194 -24.08 -0.12 -27.47
N LEU A 195 -24.04 1.17 -27.11
CA LEU A 195 -25.03 1.78 -26.20
C LEU A 195 -26.35 2.14 -26.91
N GLY A 196 -26.35 2.17 -28.24
CA GLY A 196 -27.52 2.48 -29.06
C GLY A 196 -28.36 1.25 -29.43
N GLU A 197 -27.83 0.04 -29.26
CA GLU A 197 -28.56 -1.24 -29.34
C GLU A 197 -29.46 -1.47 -28.11
#